data_AF-A0A6N6K8J0-F1
#
_entry.id   AF-A0A6N6K8J0-F1
#
_cell.length_a   1.000
_cell.length_b   1.000
_cell.length_c   1.000
_cell.angle_alpha   90.00
_cell.angle_beta   90.00
_cell.angle_gamma   90.00
#
_symmetry.space_group_name_H-M   'P 1'
#
loop_
_entity.id
_entity.type
_entity.pdbx_description
1 polymer ?
#
loop_
_entity_poly.entity_id
_entity_poly.type
_entity_poly.pdbx_seq_one_letter_code
_entity_poly.pdbx_strand_id
1 'polypeptide(L)'
;MRLQARTYAPKEELWNVITHGLGLLLSLAALPLLVVFASLYETVWHIVSFSIYGTSLVLLYLASTSFHLARKPKRRICLNVFDHSAIYLLIAGTYTPLTLVTMRGPWGWSIFGVIWGLALVGIVLKIFFAGRFDKVSTITYVIMGWLALVAIYPL
;
A
#
# COMPACT_ATOMS: atom_id res chain seq x y z
N MET A 1 10.22 25.56 -9.72
CA MET A 1 9.03 25.01 -9.03
C MET A 1 9.50 24.28 -7.77
N ARG A 2 9.13 24.74 -6.56
CA ARG A 2 9.63 24.15 -5.30
C ARG A 2 8.75 22.95 -4.90
N LEU A 3 9.21 21.74 -5.18
CA LEU A 3 8.69 20.54 -4.52
C LEU A 3 8.96 20.69 -3.02
N GLN A 4 7.92 20.80 -2.20
CA GLN A 4 8.04 20.80 -0.76
C GLN A 4 7.47 19.50 -0.23
N ALA A 5 8.26 18.79 0.58
CA ALA A 5 7.77 17.64 1.31
C ALA A 5 6.88 18.11 2.46
N ARG A 6 5.92 17.27 2.86
CA ARG A 6 5.04 17.56 3.99
C ARG A 6 5.85 17.67 5.27
N THR A 7 5.55 18.69 6.07
CA THR A 7 6.19 18.96 7.36
C THR A 7 5.17 18.80 8.47
N TYR A 8 5.59 18.23 9.59
CA TYR A 8 4.76 17.96 10.76
C TYR A 8 5.40 18.57 12.01
N ALA A 9 4.62 18.75 13.07
CA ALA A 9 5.19 19.18 14.34
C ALA A 9 6.17 18.11 14.87
N PRO A 10 7.23 18.47 15.62
CA PRO A 10 8.24 17.51 16.08
C PRO A 10 7.65 16.33 16.88
N LYS A 11 6.63 16.59 17.70
CA LYS A 11 5.92 15.55 18.47
C LYS A 11 5.12 14.61 17.55
N GLU A 12 4.47 15.15 16.51
CA GLU A 12 3.74 14.35 15.53
C GLU A 12 4.70 13.49 14.70
N GLU A 13 5.86 14.02 14.29
CA GLU A 13 6.89 13.22 13.62
C GLU A 13 7.35 12.05 14.49
N LEU A 14 7.60 12.29 15.78
CA LEU A 14 8.02 11.24 16.70
C LEU A 14 6.98 10.12 16.77
N TRP A 15 5.70 10.47 16.95
CA TRP A 15 4.64 9.48 16.99
C TRP A 15 4.50 8.72 15.68
N ASN A 16 4.60 9.40 14.53
CA ASN A 16 4.56 8.75 13.23
C ASN A 16 5.74 7.77 13.05
N VAL A 17 6.95 8.13 13.46
CA VAL A 17 8.09 7.19 13.44
C VAL A 17 7.81 5.96 14.30
N ILE A 18 7.28 6.15 15.51
CA ILE A 18 7.01 5.05 16.45
C ILE A 18 5.93 4.11 15.90
N THR A 19 4.79 4.65 15.49
CA THR A 19 3.64 3.84 15.04
C THR A 19 3.95 3.10 13.75
N HIS A 20 4.56 3.78 12.76
CA HIS A 20 4.93 3.14 11.51
C HIS A 20 6.12 2.19 11.66
N GLY A 21 7.08 2.52 12.54
CA GLY A 21 8.21 1.65 12.86
C GLY A 21 7.75 0.34 13.53
N LEU A 22 6.79 0.42 14.46
CA LEU A 22 6.16 -0.76 15.04
C LEU A 22 5.41 -1.56 13.97
N GLY A 23 4.64 -0.89 13.10
CA GLY A 23 3.97 -1.52 11.97
C GLY A 23 4.93 -2.26 11.04
N LEU A 24 6.12 -1.70 10.79
CA LEU A 24 7.16 -2.35 9.99
C LEU A 24 7.66 -3.64 10.65
N LEU A 25 7.97 -3.60 11.95
CA LEU A 25 8.45 -4.78 12.68
C LEU A 25 7.40 -5.89 12.70
N LEU A 26 6.13 -5.53 12.96
CA LEU A 26 5.03 -6.49 12.92
C LEU A 26 4.82 -7.07 11.52
N SER A 27 4.94 -6.25 10.47
CA SER A 27 4.80 -6.70 9.08
C SER A 27 5.93 -7.65 8.66
N LEU A 28 7.16 -7.38 9.09
CA LEU A 28 8.31 -8.26 8.85
C LEU A 28 8.17 -9.62 9.54
N ALA A 29 7.57 -9.66 10.74
CA ALA A 29 7.26 -10.90 11.42
C ALA A 29 6.05 -11.63 10.80
N ALA A 30 5.02 -10.89 10.39
CA ALA A 30 3.79 -11.46 9.85
C ALA A 30 3.96 -12.02 8.44
N LEU A 31 4.77 -11.40 7.57
CA LEU A 31 4.97 -11.87 6.18
C LEU A 31 5.41 -13.35 6.09
N PRO A 32 6.50 -13.81 6.75
CA PRO A 32 6.91 -15.20 6.66
C PRO A 32 5.86 -16.15 7.26
N LEU A 33 5.19 -15.78 8.36
CA LEU A 33 4.10 -16.58 8.94
C LEU A 33 2.95 -16.75 7.95
N LEU A 34 2.58 -15.66 7.27
CA LEU A 34 1.50 -15.66 6.29
C LEU A 34 1.85 -16.54 5.07
N VAL A 35 3.10 -16.49 4.60
CA VAL A 35 3.57 -17.33 3.50
C VAL A 35 3.63 -18.80 3.89
N VAL A 36 4.08 -19.12 5.11
CA VAL A 36 4.09 -20.49 5.64
C VAL A 36 2.67 -21.03 5.71
N PHE A 37 1.72 -20.30 6.29
CA PHE A 37 0.32 -20.73 6.32
C PHE A 37 -0.31 -20.82 4.94
N ALA A 38 0.01 -19.91 4.02
CA ALA A 38 -0.46 -20.00 2.64
C ALA A 38 0.06 -21.27 1.93
N SER A 39 1.26 -21.74 2.26
CA SER A 39 1.83 -22.96 1.68
C SER A 39 1.10 -24.24 2.11
N LEU A 40 0.42 -24.24 3.26
CA LEU A 40 -0.38 -25.37 3.74
C LEU A 40 -1.63 -25.64 2.88
N TYR A 41 -2.05 -24.68 2.06
CA TYR A 41 -3.15 -24.83 1.11
C TYR A 41 -2.71 -25.37 -0.26
N GLU A 42 -1.42 -25.70 -0.43
CA GLU A 42 -0.83 -26.38 -1.60
C GLU A 42 -1.13 -25.76 -2.98
N THR A 43 -1.47 -24.47 -3.05
CA THR A 43 -1.70 -23.78 -4.33
C THR A 43 -0.83 -22.54 -4.47
N VAL A 44 -0.27 -22.39 -5.67
CA VAL A 44 0.55 -21.23 -6.05
C VAL A 44 -0.21 -19.91 -5.84
N TRP A 45 -1.54 -19.91 -6.05
CA TRP A 45 -2.37 -18.73 -5.84
C TRP A 45 -2.38 -18.21 -4.41
N HIS A 46 -2.43 -19.10 -3.41
CA HIS A 46 -2.36 -18.67 -2.01
C HIS A 46 -0.98 -18.06 -1.73
N ILE A 47 0.09 -18.77 -2.07
CA ILE A 47 1.46 -18.33 -1.80
C ILE A 47 1.74 -16.97 -2.45
N VAL A 48 1.47 -16.83 -3.75
CA VAL A 48 1.74 -15.59 -4.49
C VAL A 48 0.89 -14.44 -3.97
N SER A 49 -0.42 -14.65 -3.76
CA SER A 49 -1.32 -13.57 -3.38
C SER A 49 -1.03 -13.03 -1.99
N PHE A 50 -0.78 -13.92 -1.02
CA PHE A 50 -0.41 -13.54 0.33
C PHE A 50 1.00 -12.94 0.41
N SER A 51 1.93 -13.40 -0.43
CA SER A 51 3.27 -12.77 -0.55
C SER A 51 3.17 -11.33 -1.05
N ILE A 52 2.33 -11.07 -2.06
CA ILE A 52 2.08 -9.73 -2.59
C ILE A 52 1.49 -8.83 -1.50
N TYR A 53 0.45 -9.30 -0.79
CA TYR A 53 -0.15 -8.54 0.32
C TYR A 53 0.88 -8.22 1.41
N GLY A 54 1.56 -9.24 1.96
CA GLY A 54 2.52 -9.02 3.04
C GLY A 54 3.71 -8.15 2.63
N THR A 55 4.21 -8.30 1.40
CA THR A 55 5.29 -7.44 0.86
C THR A 55 4.83 -5.99 0.73
N SER A 56 3.61 -5.76 0.24
CA SER A 56 3.05 -4.40 0.14
C SER A 56 2.92 -3.72 1.51
N LEU A 57 2.57 -4.50 2.54
CA LEU A 57 2.48 -4.02 3.93
C LEU A 57 3.86 -3.61 4.48
N VAL A 58 4.88 -4.45 4.27
CA VAL A 58 6.27 -4.14 4.62
C VAL A 58 6.73 -2.88 3.90
N LEU A 59 6.48 -2.76 2.59
CA LEU A 59 6.87 -1.61 1.79
C LEU A 59 6.21 -0.32 2.27
N LEU A 60 4.91 -0.34 2.61
CA LEU A 60 4.23 0.83 3.18
C LEU A 60 4.91 1.30 4.46
N TYR A 61 5.06 0.41 5.45
CA TYR A 61 5.60 0.82 6.74
C TYR A 61 7.08 1.19 6.65
N LEU A 62 7.85 0.55 5.78
CA LEU A 62 9.23 0.92 5.51
C LEU A 62 9.32 2.32 4.88
N ALA A 63 8.48 2.61 3.89
CA ALA A 63 8.43 3.89 3.22
C ALA A 63 8.08 5.02 4.20
N SER A 64 7.02 4.83 5.00
CA SER A 64 6.55 5.82 5.97
C SER A 64 7.58 6.07 7.07
N THR A 65 8.12 5.01 7.67
CA THR A 65 9.16 5.13 8.71
C THR A 65 10.38 5.87 8.16
N SER A 66 10.82 5.52 6.94
CA SER A 66 11.95 6.18 6.29
C SER A 66 11.67 7.66 6.01
N PHE A 67 10.46 7.99 5.57
CA PHE A 67 10.03 9.37 5.31
C PHE A 67 10.07 10.23 6.59
N HIS A 68 9.48 9.75 7.69
CA HIS A 68 9.45 10.50 8.94
C HIS A 68 10.81 10.60 9.64
N LEU A 69 11.72 9.65 9.41
CA LEU A 69 13.12 9.75 9.86
C LEU A 69 13.98 10.72 9.01
N ALA A 70 13.53 11.06 7.79
CA ALA A 70 14.35 11.83 6.85
C ALA A 70 14.47 13.31 7.24
N ARG A 71 15.71 13.73 7.55
CA ARG A 71 16.06 15.13 7.86
C ARG A 71 16.49 15.95 6.64
N LYS A 72 17.09 15.32 5.62
CA LYS A 72 17.62 16.03 4.43
C LYS A 72 16.47 16.38 3.47
N PRO A 73 16.27 17.66 3.08
CA PRO A 73 15.13 18.08 2.26
C PRO A 73 14.95 17.30 0.95
N LYS A 74 16.04 17.08 0.19
CA LYS A 74 15.99 16.33 -1.07
C LYS A 74 15.53 14.88 -0.88
N ARG A 75 16.05 14.19 0.14
CA ARG A 75 15.66 12.81 0.46
C ARG A 75 14.20 12.74 0.91
N ARG A 76 13.78 13.70 1.72
CA ARG A 76 12.42 13.78 2.25
C ARG A 76 11.38 13.94 1.13
N ILE A 77 11.67 14.72 0.08
CA ILE A 77 10.78 14.85 -1.08
C ILE A 77 10.61 13.51 -1.80
N CYS A 78 11.71 12.80 -2.07
CA CYS A 78 11.66 11.49 -2.72
C CYS A 78 10.89 10.46 -1.86
N LEU A 79 11.18 10.41 -0.56
CA LEU A 79 10.51 9.50 0.36
C LEU A 79 9.04 9.84 0.55
N ASN A 80 8.63 11.11 0.45
CA ASN A 80 7.21 11.51 0.47
C ASN A 80 6.44 10.90 -0.71
N VAL A 81 7.06 10.88 -1.90
CA VAL A 81 6.47 10.25 -3.09
C VAL A 81 6.36 8.74 -2.86
N PHE A 82 7.44 8.10 -2.39
CA PHE A 82 7.45 6.67 -2.14
C PHE A 82 6.42 6.23 -1.08
N ASP A 83 6.35 6.96 0.04
CA ASP A 83 5.40 6.74 1.12
C ASP A 83 3.94 6.76 0.65
N HIS A 84 3.56 7.79 -0.11
CA HIS A 84 2.20 7.89 -0.63
C HIS A 84 1.92 6.88 -1.75
N SER A 85 2.91 6.57 -2.60
CA SER A 85 2.78 5.52 -3.61
C SER A 85 2.57 4.14 -2.98
N ALA A 86 3.18 3.88 -1.82
CA ALA A 86 3.02 2.62 -1.12
C ALA A 86 1.59 2.42 -0.57
N ILE A 87 0.80 3.49 -0.37
CA ILE A 87 -0.63 3.39 -0.02
C ILE A 87 -1.41 2.76 -1.18
N TYR A 88 -1.21 3.22 -2.41
CA TYR A 88 -1.84 2.61 -3.60
C TYR A 88 -1.48 1.13 -3.72
N LEU A 89 -0.19 0.81 -3.51
CA LEU A 89 0.30 -0.56 -3.58
C LEU A 89 -0.30 -1.44 -2.48
N LEU A 90 -0.40 -0.96 -1.25
CA LEU A 90 -1.00 -1.72 -0.15
C LEU A 90 -2.50 -1.97 -0.38
N ILE A 91 -3.23 -0.97 -0.87
CA ILE A 91 -4.64 -1.17 -1.21
C ILE A 91 -4.75 -2.30 -2.22
N ALA A 92 -4.01 -2.24 -3.34
CA ALA A 92 -4.01 -3.32 -4.33
C ALA A 92 -3.53 -4.67 -3.79
N GLY A 93 -2.51 -4.66 -2.94
CA GLY A 93 -2.02 -5.85 -2.24
C GLY A 93 -3.09 -6.52 -1.39
N THR A 94 -3.90 -5.75 -0.67
CA THR A 94 -5.02 -6.24 0.16
C THR A 94 -6.09 -6.96 -0.67
N TYR A 95 -6.40 -6.46 -1.88
CA TYR A 95 -7.37 -7.12 -2.77
C TYR A 95 -6.85 -8.39 -3.42
N THR A 96 -5.54 -8.55 -3.52
CA THR A 96 -4.94 -9.65 -4.29
C THR A 96 -5.36 -11.04 -3.78
N PRO A 97 -5.24 -11.39 -2.48
CA PRO A 97 -5.76 -12.67 -1.99
C PRO A 97 -7.28 -12.80 -2.13
N LEU A 98 -8.06 -11.72 -1.89
CA LEU A 98 -9.51 -11.77 -2.05
C LEU A 98 -9.93 -12.13 -3.48
N THR A 99 -9.31 -11.49 -4.46
CA THR A 99 -9.67 -11.62 -5.88
C THR A 99 -9.12 -12.90 -6.52
N LEU A 100 -7.91 -13.33 -6.14
CA LEU A 100 -7.24 -14.47 -6.77
C LEU A 100 -7.44 -15.79 -6.03
N VAL A 101 -7.79 -15.75 -4.74
CA VAL A 101 -8.05 -16.94 -3.93
C VAL A 101 -9.56 -17.11 -3.70
N THR A 102 -10.22 -16.13 -3.07
CA THR A 102 -11.61 -16.29 -2.62
C THR A 102 -12.62 -16.20 -3.77
N MET A 103 -12.46 -15.22 -4.66
CA MET A 103 -13.43 -14.92 -5.73
C MET A 103 -13.00 -15.41 -7.11
N ARG A 104 -12.17 -16.45 -7.14
CA ARG A 104 -11.44 -16.86 -8.35
C ARG A 104 -12.41 -17.12 -9.51
N GLY A 105 -12.26 -16.35 -10.59
CA GLY A 105 -13.17 -16.35 -11.74
C GLY A 105 -13.18 -15.00 -12.48
N PRO A 106 -14.04 -14.82 -13.49
CA PRO A 106 -14.10 -13.58 -14.28
C PRO A 106 -14.30 -12.33 -13.41
N TRP A 107 -15.10 -12.44 -12.35
CA TRP A 107 -15.37 -11.35 -11.42
C TRP A 107 -14.12 -10.95 -10.61
N GLY A 108 -13.45 -11.94 -9.99
CA GLY A 108 -12.20 -11.71 -9.26
C GLY A 108 -11.12 -11.07 -10.15
N TRP A 109 -10.92 -11.57 -11.37
CA TRP A 109 -9.98 -10.98 -12.32
C TRP A 109 -10.34 -9.56 -12.76
N SER A 110 -11.64 -9.25 -12.90
CA SER A 110 -12.10 -7.90 -13.23
C SER A 110 -11.77 -6.90 -12.11
N ILE A 111 -12.08 -7.26 -10.86
CA ILE A 111 -11.75 -6.42 -9.70
C ILE A 111 -10.25 -6.28 -9.54
N PHE A 112 -9.49 -7.38 -9.68
CA PHE A 112 -8.03 -7.37 -9.64
C PHE A 112 -7.46 -6.38 -10.66
N GLY A 113 -7.89 -6.47 -11.92
CA GLY A 113 -7.44 -5.57 -12.99
C GLY A 113 -7.78 -4.11 -12.75
N VAL A 114 -9.00 -3.81 -12.29
CA VAL A 114 -9.43 -2.43 -11.96
C VAL A 114 -8.58 -1.85 -10.82
N ILE A 115 -8.44 -2.59 -9.72
CA ILE A 115 -7.70 -2.12 -8.54
C ILE A 115 -6.22 -1.91 -8.86
N TRP A 116 -5.56 -2.86 -9.54
CA TRP A 116 -4.16 -2.72 -9.92
C TRP A 116 -3.94 -1.64 -10.98
N GLY A 117 -4.89 -1.48 -11.93
CA GLY A 117 -4.87 -0.39 -12.89
C GLY A 117 -4.95 0.98 -12.21
N LEU A 118 -5.89 1.17 -11.28
CA LEU A 118 -6.02 2.39 -10.48
C LEU A 118 -4.78 2.64 -9.63
N ALA A 119 -4.21 1.59 -9.02
CA ALA A 119 -2.98 1.70 -8.23
C ALA A 119 -1.80 2.19 -9.10
N LEU A 120 -1.62 1.60 -10.28
CA LEU A 120 -0.56 1.99 -11.20
C LEU A 120 -0.71 3.44 -11.66
N VAL A 121 -1.92 3.84 -12.07
CA VAL A 121 -2.23 5.22 -12.44
C VAL A 121 -1.96 6.18 -11.27
N GLY A 122 -2.41 5.82 -10.07
CA GLY A 122 -2.18 6.60 -8.84
C GLY A 122 -0.70 6.80 -8.53
N ILE A 123 0.10 5.73 -8.63
CA ILE A 123 1.56 5.76 -8.42
C ILE A 123 2.24 6.65 -9.47
N VAL A 124 1.91 6.46 -10.75
CA VAL A 124 2.44 7.28 -11.86
C VAL A 124 2.12 8.76 -11.63
N LEU A 125 0.87 9.09 -11.32
CA LEU A 125 0.47 10.46 -11.01
C LEU A 125 1.22 11.02 -9.81
N LYS A 126 1.46 10.23 -8.76
CA LYS A 126 2.22 10.69 -7.58
C LYS A 126 3.69 10.95 -7.91
N ILE A 127 4.30 10.14 -8.77
CA ILE A 127 5.70 10.31 -9.21
C ILE A 127 5.86 11.60 -10.03
N PHE A 128 4.96 11.86 -10.99
CA PHE A 128 5.10 13.00 -11.90
C PHE A 128 4.53 14.32 -11.35
N PHE A 129 3.51 14.26 -10.50
CA PHE A 129 2.79 15.45 -9.98
C PHE A 129 2.92 15.62 -8.46
N ALA A 130 4.03 15.14 -7.89
CA ALA A 130 4.35 15.15 -6.47
C ALA A 130 3.95 16.46 -5.75
N GLY A 131 3.04 16.35 -4.76
CA GLY A 131 2.61 17.45 -3.89
C GLY A 131 1.55 18.39 -4.48
N ARG A 132 1.11 18.21 -5.73
CA ARG A 132 0.09 19.09 -6.35
C ARG A 132 -1.35 18.66 -6.03
N PHE A 133 -1.59 17.37 -5.83
CA PHE A 133 -2.93 16.78 -5.81
C PHE A 133 -3.19 15.88 -4.59
N ASP A 134 -2.72 16.28 -3.41
CA ASP A 134 -2.84 15.43 -2.21
C ASP A 134 -4.30 15.09 -1.86
N LYS A 135 -5.24 16.04 -2.01
CA LYS A 135 -6.68 15.76 -1.82
C LYS A 135 -7.22 14.74 -2.82
N VAL A 136 -6.80 14.84 -4.09
CA VAL A 136 -7.23 13.89 -5.13
C VAL A 136 -6.69 12.50 -4.80
N SER A 137 -5.43 12.39 -4.37
CA SER A 137 -4.88 11.10 -3.94
C SER A 137 -5.68 10.49 -2.79
N THR A 138 -6.02 11.28 -1.77
CA THR A 138 -6.86 10.81 -0.66
C THR A 138 -8.23 10.33 -1.12
N ILE A 139 -8.90 11.07 -2.01
CA ILE A 139 -10.19 10.65 -2.57
C ILE A 139 -10.05 9.34 -3.33
N THR A 140 -9.01 9.20 -4.16
CA THR A 140 -8.75 7.98 -4.92
C THR A 140 -8.49 6.78 -4.00
N TYR A 141 -7.77 6.96 -2.89
CA TYR A 141 -7.57 5.90 -1.90
C TYR A 141 -8.90 5.40 -1.32
N VAL A 142 -9.79 6.34 -0.96
CA VAL A 142 -11.10 6.00 -0.40
C VAL A 142 -11.96 5.27 -1.43
N ILE A 143 -12.00 5.76 -2.67
CA ILE A 143 -12.72 5.10 -3.76
C ILE A 143 -12.18 3.68 -3.97
N MET A 144 -10.87 3.51 -4.06
CA MET A 144 -10.25 2.19 -4.21
C MET A 144 -10.55 1.28 -3.02
N GLY A 145 -10.58 1.79 -1.78
CA GLY A 145 -10.96 1.01 -0.60
C GLY A 145 -12.44 0.59 -0.60
N TRP A 146 -13.34 1.43 -1.12
CA TRP A 146 -14.77 1.15 -1.17
C TRP A 146 -15.18 0.15 -2.25
N LEU A 147 -14.34 -0.08 -3.26
CA LEU A 147 -14.59 -1.16 -4.23
C LEU A 147 -14.68 -2.55 -3.57
N ALA A 148 -14.24 -2.70 -2.32
CA ALA A 148 -14.40 -3.91 -1.53
C ALA A 148 -15.88 -4.18 -1.25
N LEU A 149 -16.72 -3.15 -1.14
CA LEU A 149 -18.17 -3.31 -0.97
C LEU A 149 -18.81 -3.96 -2.20
N VAL A 150 -18.31 -3.63 -3.40
CA VAL A 150 -18.72 -4.28 -4.65
C VAL A 150 -18.27 -5.75 -4.69
N ALA A 151 -17.14 -6.05 -4.04
CA ALA A 151 -16.69 -7.42 -3.82
C ALA A 151 -17.54 -8.17 -2.76
N ILE A 152 -18.28 -7.53 -1.86
CA ILE A 152 -19.07 -8.28 -0.85
C ILE A 152 -20.25 -9.04 -1.48
N TYR A 153 -20.80 -8.58 -2.61
CA TYR A 153 -22.00 -9.17 -3.18
C TYR A 153 -21.86 -10.65 -3.65
N PRO A 154 -20.72 -11.07 -4.23
CA PRO A 154 -20.47 -12.48 -4.57
C PRO A 154 -19.56 -13.25 -3.58
N LEU A 155 -19.42 -12.79 -2.33
CA LEU A 155 -18.72 -13.51 -1.25
C LEU A 155 -19.63 -14.48 -0.50
#